data_AF-A0A0P6XN41-F1
#
_entry.id   AF-A0A0P6XN41-F1
#
_cell.length_a   1.000
_cell.length_b   1.000
_cell.length_c   1.000
_cell.angle_alpha   90.00
_cell.angle_beta   90.00
_cell.angle_gamma   90.00
#
_symmetry.space_group_name_H-M   'P 1'
#
loop_
_entity.id
_entity.type
_entity.pdbx_description
1 polymer ?
#
loop_
_entity_poly.entity_id
_entity_poly.type
_entity_poly.pdbx_seq_one_letter_code
_entity_poly.pdbx_strand_id
1 'polypeptide(L)'
;MKIEFILPGFLFLLIVLTGLVLRWRERPFNQFLLAIHKLLSLGCLIYIGMVLYRIYSTSFITPSVCLLIVLTGGLFVSSIATGAVISAAKKASHPVLLAHRFLSLGVIIFSFFTLWVVTR
;
A
#
# COMPACT_ATOMS: atom_id res chain seq x y z
N MET A 1 5.15 -9.88 -17.54
CA MET A 1 5.31 -8.96 -16.41
C MET A 1 6.80 -8.78 -16.18
N LYS A 2 7.34 -7.54 -16.11
CA LYS A 2 8.77 -7.35 -15.83
C LYS A 2 9.09 -7.93 -14.45
N ILE A 3 10.23 -8.62 -14.32
CA ILE A 3 10.60 -9.35 -13.08
C ILE A 3 10.63 -8.45 -11.85
N GLU A 4 10.91 -7.16 -12.07
CA GLU A 4 10.98 -6.08 -11.07
C GLU A 4 9.64 -5.84 -10.34
N PHE A 5 8.51 -6.29 -10.91
CA PHE A 5 7.18 -6.13 -10.30
C PHE A 5 6.66 -7.38 -9.58
N ILE A 6 7.36 -8.53 -9.68
CA ILE A 6 6.93 -9.77 -9.02
C ILE A 6 6.99 -9.64 -7.51
N LEU A 7 8.14 -9.18 -6.98
CA LEU A 7 8.33 -9.00 -5.55
C LEU A 7 7.37 -7.98 -4.93
N PRO A 8 7.20 -6.75 -5.46
CA PRO A 8 6.26 -5.79 -4.87
C PRO A 8 4.82 -6.26 -5.01
N GLY A 9 4.45 -6.96 -6.09
CA GLY A 9 3.14 -7.60 -6.22
C GLY A 9 2.89 -8.64 -5.13
N PHE A 10 3.88 -9.49 -4.85
CA PHE A 10 3.79 -10.48 -3.77
C PHE A 10 3.71 -9.82 -2.38
N LEU A 11 4.54 -8.81 -2.10
CA LEU A 11 4.48 -8.04 -0.85
C LEU A 11 3.12 -7.36 -0.69
N PHE A 12 2.59 -6.78 -1.77
CA PHE A 12 1.27 -6.14 -1.78
C PHE A 12 0.15 -7.13 -1.43
N LEU A 13 0.18 -8.33 -2.01
CA LEU A 13 -0.76 -9.40 -1.65
C LEU A 13 -0.67 -9.76 -0.16
N LEU A 14 0.53 -9.90 0.39
CA LEU A 14 0.70 -10.19 1.81
C LEU A 14 0.17 -9.06 2.71
N ILE A 15 0.34 -7.80 2.32
CA ILE A 15 -0.22 -6.64 3.04
C ILE A 15 -1.75 -6.73 3.08
N VAL A 16 -2.39 -7.00 1.94
CA VAL A 16 -3.85 -7.14 1.84
C VAL A 16 -4.34 -8.31 2.70
N LEU A 17 -3.72 -9.47 2.59
CA LEU A 17 -4.10 -10.67 3.36
C LEU A 17 -3.96 -10.44 4.87
N THR A 18 -2.82 -9.91 5.32
CA THR A 18 -2.60 -9.61 6.74
C THR A 18 -3.57 -8.54 7.26
N GLY A 19 -3.92 -7.54 6.45
CA GLY A 19 -4.93 -6.53 6.78
C GLY A 19 -6.34 -7.12 6.92
N LEU A 20 -6.72 -8.06 6.04
CA LEU A 20 -8.00 -8.78 6.15
C LEU A 20 -8.06 -9.65 7.40
N VAL A 21 -6.99 -10.36 7.74
CA VAL A 21 -6.91 -11.16 8.97
C VAL A 21 -6.99 -10.28 10.21
N LEU A 22 -6.32 -9.12 10.22
CA LEU A 22 -6.43 -8.13 11.31
C LEU A 22 -7.85 -7.57 11.45
N ARG A 23 -8.61 -7.47 10.36
CA ARG A 23 -10.02 -7.05 10.41
C ARG A 23 -10.90 -8.11 11.07
N TRP A 24 -10.64 -9.39 10.84
CA TRP A 24 -11.44 -10.49 11.40
C TRP A 24 -11.12 -10.77 12.87
N ARG A 25 -9.88 -10.55 13.30
CA ARG A 25 -9.50 -10.69 14.70
C ARG A 25 -9.83 -9.39 15.43
N GLU A 26 -10.95 -9.36 16.14
CA GLU A 26 -11.33 -8.24 17.00
C GLU A 26 -10.23 -7.92 18.03
N ARG A 27 -10.25 -6.69 18.57
CA ARG A 27 -9.23 -6.22 19.51
C ARG A 27 -9.20 -7.08 20.79
N PRO A 28 -8.01 -7.26 21.42
CA PRO A 28 -6.72 -6.66 21.08
C PRO A 28 -6.07 -7.30 19.86
N PHE A 29 -5.51 -6.46 18.97
CA PHE A 29 -4.77 -6.98 17.82
C PHE A 29 -3.60 -7.85 18.27
N ASN A 30 -3.37 -8.95 17.56
CA ASN A 30 -2.14 -9.70 17.70
C ASN A 30 -0.97 -8.79 17.31
N GLN A 31 -0.16 -8.41 18.29
CA GLN A 31 0.95 -7.46 18.13
C GLN A 31 1.95 -7.92 17.07
N PHE A 32 2.19 -9.23 16.97
CA PHE A 32 3.08 -9.81 15.97
C PHE A 32 2.53 -9.63 14.56
N LEU A 33 1.25 -9.95 14.34
CA LEU A 33 0.59 -9.77 13.04
C LEU A 33 0.53 -8.29 12.63
N LEU A 34 0.28 -7.40 13.60
CA LEU A 34 0.26 -5.96 13.39
C LEU A 34 1.65 -5.42 13.00
N ALA A 35 2.70 -5.89 13.65
CA ALA A 35 4.08 -5.54 13.31
C ALA A 35 4.43 -6.00 11.89
N ILE A 36 4.10 -7.25 11.53
CA ILE A 36 4.30 -7.79 10.19
C ILE A 36 3.57 -6.93 9.15
N HIS A 37 2.30 -6.62 9.37
CA HIS A 37 1.50 -5.81 8.43
C HIS A 37 2.13 -4.43 8.17
N LYS A 38 2.61 -3.76 9.24
CA LYS A 38 3.28 -2.45 9.13
C LYS A 38 4.62 -2.53 8.42
N LEU A 39 5.45 -3.51 8.77
CA LEU A 39 6.78 -3.69 8.17
C LEU A 39 6.67 -4.05 6.70
N LEU A 40 5.73 -4.94 6.34
CA LEU A 40 5.45 -5.26 4.94
C LEU A 40 4.99 -4.01 4.18
N SER A 41 4.08 -3.21 4.75
CA SER A 41 3.59 -1.97 4.11
C SER A 41 4.71 -0.98 3.85
N LEU A 42 5.57 -0.74 4.85
CA LEU A 42 6.70 0.17 4.71
C LEU A 42 7.73 -0.37 3.71
N GLY A 43 8.08 -1.66 3.80
CA GLY A 43 9.02 -2.30 2.88
C GLY A 43 8.52 -2.26 1.43
N CYS A 44 7.23 -2.51 1.20
CA CYS A 44 6.60 -2.42 -0.10
C CYS A 44 6.66 -0.99 -0.66
N LEU A 45 6.35 0.03 0.15
CA LEU A 45 6.44 1.43 -0.26
C LEU A 45 7.87 1.82 -0.69
N ILE A 46 8.87 1.47 0.13
CA ILE A 46 10.28 1.77 -0.17
C ILE A 46 10.71 1.04 -1.45
N TYR A 47 10.39 -0.24 -1.57
CA TYR A 47 10.78 -1.04 -2.74
C TYR A 47 10.14 -0.50 -4.03
N ILE A 48 8.85 -0.20 -4.01
CA ILE A 48 8.15 0.39 -5.16
C ILE A 48 8.77 1.74 -5.51
N GLY A 49 9.09 2.59 -4.53
CA GLY A 49 9.78 3.86 -4.74
C GLY A 49 11.13 3.68 -5.46
N MET A 50 11.93 2.69 -5.06
CA MET A 50 13.20 2.37 -5.72
C MET A 50 13.00 1.88 -7.16
N VAL A 51 12.04 1.00 -7.41
CA VAL A 51 11.71 0.51 -8.75
C VAL A 51 11.27 1.66 -9.66
N LEU A 52 10.39 2.53 -9.17
CA LEU A 52 9.90 3.68 -9.94
C LEU A 52 11.02 4.69 -10.22
N TYR A 53 11.91 4.95 -9.26
CA TYR A 53 13.07 5.80 -9.46
C TYR A 53 13.99 5.25 -10.57
N ARG A 54 14.25 3.94 -10.57
CA ARG A 54 15.06 3.28 -11.61
C ARG A 54 14.40 3.31 -12.99
N ILE A 55 13.08 3.15 -13.06
CA ILE A 55 12.35 3.24 -14.33
C ILE A 55 12.38 4.68 -14.84
N TYR A 56 12.17 5.66 -13.96
CA TYR A 56 12.21 7.08 -14.32
C TYR A 56 13.59 7.51 -14.84
N SER A 57 14.68 6.95 -14.30
CA SER A 57 16.04 7.28 -14.76
C SER A 57 16.43 6.60 -16.08
N THR A 58 15.69 5.60 -16.55
CA THR A 58 16.04 4.79 -17.73
C THR A 58 14.99 4.82 -18.84
N SER A 59 13.84 5.44 -18.63
CA SER A 59 12.71 5.44 -19.56
C SER A 59 11.94 6.76 -19.52
N PHE A 60 11.36 7.14 -20.66
CA PHE A 60 10.51 8.32 -20.74
C PHE A 60 9.13 8.01 -20.16
N ILE A 61 8.84 8.50 -18.96
CA ILE A 61 7.53 8.37 -18.32
C ILE A 61 6.62 9.49 -18.82
N THR A 62 5.44 9.15 -19.35
CA THR A 62 4.47 10.18 -19.78
C THR A 62 3.88 10.91 -18.57
N PRO A 63 3.46 12.19 -18.72
CA PRO A 63 2.87 12.96 -17.62
C PRO A 63 1.67 12.26 -16.96
N SER A 64 0.85 11.55 -17.76
CA SER A 64 -0.30 10.78 -17.28
C SER A 64 0.11 9.62 -16.36
N VAL A 65 1.19 8.90 -16.70
CA VAL A 65 1.74 7.82 -15.85
C VAL A 65 2.30 8.42 -14.56
N CYS A 66 3.00 9.56 -14.64
CA CYS A 66 3.54 10.25 -13.48
C CYS A 66 2.42 10.68 -12.50
N LEU A 67 1.33 11.26 -13.02
CA LEU A 67 0.18 11.64 -12.21
C LEU A 67 -0.43 10.41 -11.49
N LEU A 68 -0.57 9.29 -12.21
CA LEU A 68 -1.14 8.06 -11.64
C LEU A 68 -0.24 7.47 -10.54
N ILE A 69 1.09 7.51 -10.72
CA ILE A 69 2.07 7.12 -9.70
C ILE A 69 1.92 8.00 -8.45
N VAL A 70 1.84 9.32 -8.61
CA VAL A 70 1.71 10.27 -7.49
C VAL A 70 0.40 10.03 -6.74
N LEU A 71 -0.72 9.85 -7.44
CA LEU A 71 -2.02 9.55 -6.82
C LEU A 71 -1.98 8.23 -6.04
N THR A 72 -1.41 7.19 -6.63
CA THR A 72 -1.28 5.87 -5.99
C THR A 72 -0.38 5.93 -4.77
N GLY A 73 0.78 6.58 -4.87
CA GLY A 73 1.70 6.79 -3.77
C GLY A 73 1.07 7.59 -2.63
N GLY A 74 0.35 8.66 -2.96
CA GLY A 74 -0.39 9.46 -1.99
C GLY A 74 -1.43 8.62 -1.23
N LEU A 75 -2.25 7.85 -1.94
CA LEU A 75 -3.21 6.93 -1.33
C LEU A 75 -2.52 5.89 -0.42
N PHE A 76 -1.38 5.35 -0.85
CA PHE A 76 -0.62 4.36 -0.07
C PHE A 76 -0.09 4.96 1.23
N VAL A 77 0.51 6.15 1.16
CA VAL A 77 1.01 6.88 2.33
C VAL A 77 -0.14 7.25 3.28
N SER A 78 -1.26 7.74 2.77
CA SER A 78 -2.46 8.02 3.58
C SER A 78 -3.01 6.76 4.25
N SER A 79 -2.98 5.61 3.57
CA SER A 79 -3.40 4.33 4.16
C SER A 79 -2.48 3.91 5.31
N ILE A 80 -1.15 4.06 5.15
CA ILE A 80 -0.19 3.81 6.23
C ILE A 80 -0.44 4.76 7.41
N ALA A 81 -0.62 6.06 7.15
CA ALA A 81 -0.84 7.05 8.19
C ALA A 81 -2.10 6.74 9.01
N THR A 82 -3.21 6.43 8.34
CA THR A 82 -4.46 6.05 9.03
C THR A 82 -4.32 4.71 9.77
N GLY A 83 -3.59 3.74 9.23
CA GLY A 83 -3.25 2.49 9.91
C GLY A 83 -2.40 2.71 11.17
N ALA A 84 -1.46 3.64 11.13
CA ALA A 84 -0.66 4.04 12.28
C ALA A 84 -1.54 4.64 13.39
N VAL A 85 -2.47 5.54 13.06
CA VAL A 85 -3.44 6.11 14.01
C VAL A 85 -4.31 5.01 14.63
N ILE A 86 -4.83 4.07 13.83
CA ILE A 86 -5.65 2.94 14.33
C ILE A 86 -4.87 2.10 15.34
N SER A 87 -3.59 1.87 15.06
CA SER A 87 -2.73 1.03 15.88
C SER A 87 -2.25 1.69 17.17
N ALA A 88 -2.13 3.02 17.20
CA ALA A 88 -1.71 3.77 18.39
C ALA A 88 -2.88 4.04 19.35
N ALA A 89 -4.10 4.15 18.84
CA ALA A 89 -5.28 4.43 19.64
C ALA A 89 -5.77 3.17 20.40
N LYS A 90 -6.03 3.30 21.72
CA LYS A 90 -6.70 2.25 22.53
C LYS A 90 -8.07 1.87 21.96
N LYS A 91 -8.82 2.85 21.44
CA LYS A 91 -10.06 2.67 20.68
C LYS A 91 -10.04 3.63 19.48
N ALA A 92 -9.90 3.08 18.28
CA ALA A 92 -9.96 3.90 17.07
C ALA A 92 -11.40 4.39 16.85
N SER A 93 -11.56 5.65 16.46
CA SER A 93 -12.87 6.20 16.14
C SER A 93 -13.39 5.59 14.82
N HIS A 94 -14.70 5.43 14.72
CA HIS A 94 -15.36 4.89 13.52
C HIS A 94 -14.93 5.61 12.22
N PRO A 95 -14.82 6.96 12.19
CA PRO A 95 -14.37 7.66 10.98
C PRO A 95 -12.96 7.27 10.51
N VAL A 96 -12.02 7.03 11.44
CA VAL A 96 -10.63 6.66 11.09
C VAL A 96 -10.58 5.24 10.52
N LEU A 97 -11.34 4.32 11.09
CA LEU A 97 -11.47 2.95 10.56
C LEU A 97 -12.06 2.97 9.14
N LEU A 98 -13.09 3.79 8.94
CA LEU A 98 -13.74 3.95 7.64
C LEU A 98 -12.79 4.59 6.61
N ALA A 99 -12.06 5.63 7.00
CA ALA A 99 -11.05 6.28 6.16
C ALA A 99 -9.95 5.29 5.74
N HIS A 100 -9.38 4.55 6.69
CA HIS A 100 -8.37 3.54 6.38
C HIS A 100 -8.89 2.48 5.40
N ARG A 101 -10.15 2.07 5.55
CA ARG A 101 -10.79 1.10 4.65
C ARG A 101 -10.94 1.64 3.22
N PHE A 102 -11.45 2.86 3.07
CA PHE A 102 -11.60 3.47 1.74
C PHE A 102 -10.25 3.77 1.09
N LEU A 103 -9.29 4.27 1.85
CA LEU A 103 -7.92 4.47 1.38
C LEU A 103 -7.28 3.16 0.93
N SER A 104 -7.41 2.09 1.71
CA SER A 104 -6.88 0.77 1.36
C SER A 104 -7.52 0.19 0.10
N LEU A 105 -8.84 0.36 -0.07
CA LEU A 105 -9.52 -0.05 -1.30
C LEU A 105 -9.05 0.77 -2.51
N GLY A 106 -8.93 2.09 -2.33
CA GLY A 106 -8.38 2.99 -3.35
C GLY A 106 -6.98 2.56 -3.77
N VAL A 107 -6.11 2.24 -2.81
CA VAL A 107 -4.77 1.70 -3.05
C VAL A 107 -4.82 0.44 -3.91
N ILE A 108 -5.64 -0.55 -3.58
CA ILE A 108 -5.75 -1.79 -4.38
C ILE A 108 -6.12 -1.50 -5.83
N ILE A 109 -7.13 -0.66 -6.04
CA ILE A 109 -7.63 -0.30 -7.37
C ILE A 109 -6.55 0.47 -8.14
N PHE A 110 -6.00 1.53 -7.56
CA PHE A 110 -5.01 2.39 -8.20
C PHE A 110 -3.68 1.68 -8.45
N SER A 111 -3.24 0.79 -7.55
CA SER A 111 -2.05 -0.04 -7.76
C SER A 111 -2.22 -0.98 -8.94
N PHE A 112 -3.40 -1.59 -9.11
CA PHE A 112 -3.69 -2.43 -10.28
C PHE A 112 -3.58 -1.63 -11.58
N PHE A 113 -4.23 -0.46 -11.65
CA PHE A 113 -4.16 0.41 -12.84
C PHE A 113 -2.74 0.92 -13.10
N THR A 114 -2.00 1.34 -12.06
CA THR A 114 -0.62 1.83 -12.20
C THR A 114 0.29 0.75 -12.76
N LEU A 115 0.21 -0.47 -12.23
CA LEU A 115 1.01 -1.58 -12.74
C LEU A 115 0.65 -1.92 -14.19
N TRP A 116 -0.63 -1.92 -14.54
CA TRP A 116 -1.07 -2.18 -15.91
C TRP A 116 -0.53 -1.15 -16.90
N VAL A 117 -0.56 0.14 -16.55
CA VAL A 117 -0.06 1.23 -17.41
C VAL A 117 1.48 1.20 -17.50
N VAL A 118 2.19 0.97 -16.39
CA VAL A 118 3.67 0.99 -16.35
C VAL A 118 4.31 -0.24 -17.02
N THR A 119 3.58 -1.36 -17.11
CA THR A 119 4.09 -2.61 -17.70
C THR A 119 3.75 -2.80 -19.17
N ARG A 120 2.92 -1.91 -19.74
CA ARG A 120 2.70 -1.82 -21.19
C ARG A 120 3.87 -1.12 -21.87
#